data_AF-A0A7K4SFE5-F1
#
_entry.id   AF-A0A7K4SFE5-F1
#
_cell.length_a   1.000
_cell.length_b   1.000
_cell.length_c   1.000
_cell.angle_alpha   90.00
_cell.angle_beta   90.00
_cell.angle_gamma   90.00
#
_symmetry.space_group_name_H-M   'P 1'
#
loop_
_entity.id
_entity.type
_entity.pdbx_description
1 polymer ?
#
loop_
_entity_poly.entity_id
_entity_poly.type
_entity_poly.pdbx_seq_one_letter_code
_entity_poly.pdbx_strand_id
1 'polypeptide(L)' 'VTFKYNGSTIVPGDQGVDYETFKRKCTDDVRLFGFVRFTTGDAMSKRVKFALITWIGEDVSGLQRAKTGTDKTLVKEVVQ' A
#
# COMPACT_ATOMS: atom_id res chain seq x y z
N VAL A 1 -2.41 6.06 3.98
CA VAL A 1 -2.04 6.77 2.72
C VAL A 1 -1.74 5.73 1.66
N THR A 2 -2.17 5.94 0.41
CA THR A 2 -1.79 5.07 -0.71
C THR A 2 -0.78 5.74 -1.64
N PHE A 3 -0.03 4.93 -2.37
CA PHE A 3 0.87 5.34 -3.44
C PHE A 3 0.52 4.54 -4.68
N LYS A 4 0.37 5.21 -5.82
CA LYS A 4 -0.08 4.62 -7.08
C LYS A 4 0.89 4.96 -8.20
N TYR A 5 0.79 4.22 -9.30
CA TYR A 5 1.56 4.50 -10.49
C TYR A 5 0.86 5.54 -11.37
N ASN A 6 1.59 6.58 -11.74
CA ASN A 6 1.24 7.47 -12.84
C ASN A 6 2.28 7.26 -13.96
N GLY A 7 1.95 6.41 -14.94
CA GLY A 7 2.91 5.91 -15.91
C GLY A 7 4.00 5.08 -15.24
N SER A 8 5.26 5.54 -15.32
CA SER A 8 6.43 4.91 -14.70
C SER A 8 6.78 5.45 -13.31
N THR A 9 6.11 6.51 -12.84
CA THR A 9 6.44 7.18 -11.58
C THR A 9 5.44 6.81 -10.49
N ILE A 10 5.95 6.54 -9.28
CA ILE A 10 5.11 6.34 -8.10
C ILE A 10 4.77 7.72 -7.52
N VAL A 11 3.49 7.97 -7.32
CA VAL A 11 2.99 9.23 -6.77
C VAL A 11 2.05 8.97 -5.59
N PRO A 12 1.93 9.93 -4.65
CA PRO A 12 0.89 9.87 -3.63
C PRO A 12 -0.50 9.71 -4.27
N GLY A 13 -1.27 8.77 -3.73
CA GLY A 13 -2.65 8.52 -4.10
C GLY A 13 -3.60 9.11 -3.06
N ASP A 14 -4.56 8.28 -2.64
CA ASP A 14 -5.60 8.67 -1.69
C ASP A 14 -5.07 8.68 -0.25
N GLN A 15 -5.65 9.57 0.56
CA GLN A 15 -5.44 9.61 2.00
C GLN A 15 -6.78 9.41 2.71
N GLY A 16 -6.76 8.64 3.79
CA GLY A 16 -7.97 8.32 4.54
C GLY A 16 -7.65 7.68 5.88
N VAL A 17 -8.62 7.72 6.78
CA VAL A 17 -8.54 7.14 8.13
C VAL A 17 -9.23 5.78 8.24
N ASP A 18 -10.09 5.46 7.27
CA ASP A 18 -10.86 4.23 7.23
C ASP A 18 -10.18 3.15 6.37
N TYR A 19 -10.06 1.95 6.95
CA TYR A 19 -9.44 0.81 6.30
C TYR A 19 -10.33 0.20 5.21
N GLU A 20 -11.66 0.30 5.34
CA GLU A 20 -12.57 -0.20 4.31
C GLU A 20 -12.45 0.61 3.01
N THR A 21 -12.24 1.92 3.13
CA THR A 21 -11.93 2.78 1.98
C THR A 21 -10.63 2.35 1.28
N PHE A 22 -9.60 1.94 2.03
CA PHE A 22 -8.38 1.39 1.44
C PHE A 22 -8.65 0.08 0.69
N LYS A 23 -9.37 -0.88 1.31
CA LYS A 23 -9.72 -2.15 0.67
C LYS A 23 -10.47 -1.97 -0.64
N ARG A 24 -11.40 -1.03 -0.72
CA ARG A 24 -12.17 -0.75 -1.95
C ARG A 24 -11.30 -0.29 -3.13
N LYS A 25 -10.10 0.22 -2.86
CA LYS A 25 -9.13 0.64 -3.89
C LYS A 25 -8.24 -0.51 -4.36
N CYS A 26 -8.23 -1.62 -3.65
CA CYS A 26 -7.48 -2.82 -3.99
C CYS A 26 -8.30 -3.68 -4.96
N THR A 27 -8.42 -3.24 -6.22
CA THR A 27 -9.09 -4.00 -7.29
C THR A 27 -8.11 -4.90 -8.04
N ASP A 28 -8.62 -5.88 -8.78
CA ASP A 28 -7.79 -6.91 -9.43
C ASP A 28 -6.97 -6.39 -10.61
N ASP A 29 -7.36 -5.25 -11.18
CA ASP A 29 -6.70 -4.58 -12.30
C ASP A 29 -5.61 -3.58 -11.87
N VAL A 30 -5.46 -3.30 -10.57
CA VAL A 30 -4.54 -2.26 -10.08
C VAL A 30 -3.39 -2.80 -9.24
N ARG A 31 -2.32 -2.00 -9.21
CA ARG A 31 -1.19 -2.15 -8.30
C ARG A 31 -0.97 -0.85 -7.54
N LEU A 32 -0.83 -0.95 -6.23
CA LEU A 32 -0.62 0.21 -5.36
C LEU A 32 0.10 -0.21 -4.06
N PHE A 33 0.62 0.78 -3.36
CA PHE A 33 1.15 0.61 -2.01
C PHE A 33 0.24 1.32 -1.00
N GLY A 34 0.03 0.72 0.15
CA GLY A 34 -0.72 1.31 1.26
C GLY A 34 0.16 1.37 2.50
N PHE A 35 0.40 2.57 3.02
CA PHE A 35 0.98 2.75 4.34
C PHE A 35 -0.17 2.98 5.34
N VAL A 36 -0.42 1.97 6.17
CA VAL A 36 -1.59 1.88 7.04
C VAL A 36 -1.16 1.80 8.50
N ARG A 37 -1.81 2.60 9.33
CA ARG A 37 -1.65 2.60 10.78
C ARG A 37 -2.69 1.66 11.41
N PHE A 38 -2.22 0.65 12.12
CA PHE A 38 -3.06 -0.23 12.91
C PHE A 38 -2.84 0.04 14.40
N THR A 39 -3.92 0.11 15.17
CA THR A 39 -3.84 0.11 16.62
C THR A 39 -4.17 -1.29 17.10
N THR A 40 -3.21 -1.95 17.72
CA THR A 40 -3.33 -3.35 18.16
C THR A 40 -3.05 -3.45 19.65
N GLY A 41 -3.61 -4.47 20.29
CA GLY A 41 -3.44 -4.74 21.72
C GLY A 41 -4.65 -4.31 22.56
N ASP A 42 -4.65 -4.76 23.81
CA ASP A 42 -5.68 -4.51 24.80
C ASP A 42 -5.27 -3.37 25.75
N ALA A 43 -6.05 -3.17 26.81
CA ALA A 43 -5.95 -2.01 27.70
C ALA A 43 -4.54 -1.75 28.28
N MET A 44 -3.72 -2.79 28.49
CA MET A 44 -2.35 -2.64 29.01
C MET A 44 -1.26 -2.66 27.93
N SER A 45 -1.61 -2.88 26.66
CA SER A 45 -0.64 -3.00 25.56
C SER A 45 -1.12 -2.39 24.25
N LYS A 46 -1.78 -1.23 24.31
CA LYS A 46 -2.17 -0.48 23.11
C LYS A 46 -0.92 0.03 22.39
N ARG A 47 -0.56 -0.64 21.29
CA ARG A 47 0.59 -0.31 20.45
C ARG A 47 0.12 0.07 19.06
N VAL A 48 0.70 1.15 18.55
CA VAL A 48 0.54 1.54 17.15
C VAL A 48 1.57 0.79 16.32
N LYS A 49 1.11 0.11 15.27
CA LYS A 49 1.95 -0.51 14.26
C LYS A 49 1.66 0.13 12.91
N PHE A 50 2.70 0.30 12.11
CA PHE A 50 2.55 0.73 10.72
C PHE A 50 2.89 -0.44 9.82
N ALA A 51 2.05 -0.68 8.82
CA ALA A 51 2.28 -1.71 7.81
C ALA A 51 2.34 -1.06 6.44
N LEU A 52 3.37 -1.42 5.68
CA LEU A 52 3.42 -1.17 4.24
C LEU A 52 2.84 -2.38 3.51
N ILE A 53 1.61 -2.23 3.03
CA ILE A 53 0.90 -3.21 2.23
C ILE A 53 1.25 -2.96 0.76
N THR A 54 1.69 -3.99 0.05
CA THR A 54 1.88 -3.95 -1.40
C THR A 54 0.72 -4.73 -2.03
N TRP A 55 -0.19 -4.03 -2.70
CA TRP A 55 -1.29 -4.65 -3.41
C TRP A 55 -0.93 -4.83 -4.89
N ILE A 56 -1.12 -6.03 -5.41
CA ILE A 56 -0.97 -6.35 -6.83
C ILE A 56 -2.15 -7.23 -7.21
N GLY A 57 -3.16 -6.63 -7.84
CA GLY A 57 -4.36 -7.33 -8.28
C GLY A 57 -4.03 -8.50 -9.23
N GLU A 58 -4.93 -9.46 -9.32
CA GLU A 58 -4.69 -10.72 -10.05
C GLU A 58 -4.54 -10.50 -11.56
N ASP A 59 -5.26 -9.54 -12.13
CA ASP A 59 -5.25 -9.22 -13.57
C ASP A 59 -4.05 -8.36 -14.00
N VAL A 60 -3.20 -7.93 -13.06
CA VAL A 60 -1.98 -7.19 -13.37
C VAL A 60 -0.97 -8.10 -14.08
N SER A 61 -0.47 -7.63 -15.23
CA SER A 61 0.49 -8.38 -16.06
C SER A 61 1.73 -8.83 -15.28
N GLY A 62 2.30 -9.99 -15.64
CA GLY A 62 3.47 -10.54 -14.98
C GLY A 62 4.68 -9.59 -14.92
N LEU A 63 4.91 -8.81 -15.98
CA LEU A 63 5.97 -7.80 -16.01
C LEU A 63 5.73 -6.66 -15.01
N GLN A 64 4.49 -6.15 -14.94
CA GLN A 64 4.14 -5.11 -13.97
C GLN A 64 4.24 -5.63 -12.54
N ARG A 65 3.83 -6.88 -12.29
CA ARG A 65 3.96 -7.57 -10.99
C ARG A 65 5.43 -7.67 -10.57
N ALA A 66 6.32 -8.11 -11.47
CA ALA A 66 7.75 -8.20 -11.19
C ALA A 66 8.36 -6.83 -10.86
N LYS A 67 8.04 -5.79 -11.65
CA LYS A 67 8.51 -4.42 -11.40
C LYS A 67 8.06 -3.88 -10.04
N THR A 68 6.81 -4.15 -9.64
CA THR A 68 6.27 -3.67 -8.36
C THR A 68 7.00 -4.26 -7.15
N GLY A 69 7.53 -5.48 -7.27
CA GLY A 69 8.41 -6.06 -6.24
C GLY A 69 9.69 -5.25 -6.05
N THR A 70 10.33 -4.81 -7.15
CA THR A 70 11.54 -3.98 -7.12
C THR A 70 11.24 -2.55 -6.65
N ASP A 71 10.17 -1.95 -7.15
CA ASP A 71 9.77 -0.57 -6.83
C ASP A 71 9.38 -0.40 -5.35
N LYS A 72 9.04 -1.50 -4.66
CA LYS A 72 8.78 -1.51 -3.21
C LYS A 72 9.95 -0.94 -2.40
N THR A 73 11.19 -1.13 -2.85
CA THR A 73 12.37 -0.58 -2.16
C THR A 73 12.37 0.94 -2.17
N LEU A 74 12.01 1.56 -3.29
CA LEU A 74 11.89 3.02 -3.41
C LEU A 74 10.80 3.59 -2.49
N VAL A 75 9.68 2.89 -2.37
CA VAL A 75 8.60 3.32 -1.47
C VAL A 75 9.07 3.25 -0.01
N LYS A 76 9.81 2.20 0.38
CA LYS A 76 10.33 2.05 1.75
C LYS A 76 11.26 3.20 2.16
N GLU A 77 12.08 3.73 1.25
CA GLU A 77 12.95 4.88 1.54
C GLU A 77 12.16 6.13 1.97
N VAL A 78 10.89 6.25 1.59
CA VAL A 78 10.04 7.40 1.92
C VAL A 78 9.22 7.18 3.20
N VAL A 79 8.86 5.94 3.52
CA VAL A 79 7.97 5.62 4.66
C VAL A 79 8.67 5.04 5.89
N GLN A 80 9.99 4.79 5.83
CA GLN A 80 10.78 4.16 6.90
C GLN A 80 11.64 5.17 7.67
#